data_AF-A0A2N3F530-F1
#
_entry.id   AF-A0A2N3F530-F1
#
_cell.length_a   1.000
_cell.length_b   1.000
_cell.length_c   1.000
_cell.angle_alpha   90.00
_cell.angle_beta   90.00
_cell.angle_gamma   90.00
#
_symmetry.space_group_name_H-M   'P 1'
#
loop_
_entity.id
_entity.type
_entity.pdbx_description
1 polymer ?
#
loop_
_entity_poly.entity_id
_entity_poly.type
_entity_poly.pdbx_seq_one_letter_code
_entity_poly.pdbx_strand_id
1 'polypeptide(L)' 'MSTAQALDELRAKLESSFGKAMAMMVLAAASNSLGIPTMDLSADEFHRLAKAVCDDQRVKDMWGTAGAIETADQWCRLVA' A
#
# COMPACT_ATOMS: atom_id res chain seq x y z
N MET A 1 -1.76 4.92 -14.66
CA MET A 1 -0.72 5.51 -13.78
C MET A 1 0.47 4.55 -13.75
N SER A 2 1.72 5.03 -13.67
CA SER A 2 2.85 4.10 -13.52
C SER A 2 2.87 3.49 -12.11
N THR A 3 3.47 2.31 -11.95
CA THR A 3 3.61 1.66 -10.63
C THR A 3 4.44 2.51 -9.66
N ALA A 4 5.43 3.26 -10.15
CA ALA A 4 6.20 4.20 -9.36
C ALA A 4 5.32 5.34 -8.80
N GLN A 5 4.50 5.97 -9.65
CA GLN A 5 3.56 7.02 -9.22
C GLN A 5 2.55 6.48 -8.21
N ALA A 6 2.04 5.27 -8.44
CA ALA A 6 1.07 4.64 -7.55
C ALA A 6 1.68 4.30 -6.18
N LEU A 7 2.94 3.87 -6.16
CA LEU A 7 3.68 3.63 -4.92
C LEU A 7 3.91 4.93 -4.14
N ASP A 8 4.23 6.02 -4.82
CA ASP A 8 4.40 7.33 -4.17
C ASP A 8 3.09 7.84 -3.57
N GLU A 9 1.95 7.67 -4.25
CA GLU A 9 0.63 8.01 -3.69
C GLU A 9 0.25 7.15 -2.49
N LEU A 10 0.50 5.83 -2.58
CA LEU A 10 0.33 4.90 -1.47
C LEU A 10 1.17 5.33 -0.26
N ARG A 11 2.43 5.67 -0.48
CA ARG A 11 3.31 6.18 0.56
C ARG A 11 2.78 7.49 1.14
N ALA A 12 2.39 8.45 0.31
CA ALA A 12 1.87 9.74 0.77
C ALA A 12 0.60 9.58 1.63
N LYS A 13 -0.33 8.69 1.25
CA LYS A 13 -1.53 8.41 2.05
C LYS A 13 -1.19 7.77 3.40
N LEU A 14 -0.27 6.81 3.42
CA LEU A 14 0.22 6.20 4.66
C LEU A 14 0.89 7.25 5.55
N GLU A 15 1.77 8.09 4.99
CA GLU A 15 2.45 9.14 5.72
C GLU A 15 1.48 10.16 6.31
N SER A 16 0.43 10.55 5.57
CA SER A 16 -0.63 11.42 6.08
C SER A 16 -1.43 10.80 7.22
N SER A 17 -1.55 9.47 7.26
CA SER A 17 -2.39 8.77 8.24
C SER A 17 -1.62 8.41 9.51
N PHE A 18 -0.35 8.02 9.37
CA PHE A 18 0.44 7.46 10.47
C PHE A 18 1.74 8.22 10.77
N GLY A 19 2.10 9.20 9.94
CA GLY A 19 3.43 9.80 9.93
C GLY A 19 4.48 8.93 9.24
N LYS A 20 5.60 9.55 8.88
CA LYS A 20 6.66 8.96 8.05
C LYS A 20 7.23 7.65 8.58
N ALA A 21 7.50 7.58 9.88
CA ALA A 21 8.12 6.41 10.49
C ALA A 21 7.22 5.17 10.40
N MET A 22 5.95 5.32 10.76
CA MET A 22 5.01 4.21 10.76
C MET A 22 4.59 3.80 9.34
N ALA A 23 4.46 4.77 8.42
CA ALA A 23 4.25 4.50 7.00
C ALA A 23 5.34 3.59 6.42
N MET A 24 6.62 3.88 6.71
CA MET A 24 7.73 3.03 6.30
C MET A 24 7.66 1.64 6.95
N MET A 25 7.27 1.53 8.23
CA MET A 25 7.12 0.23 8.89
C MET A 25 6.01 -0.62 8.27
N VAL A 26 4.85 -0.04 7.94
CA VAL A 26 3.75 -0.76 7.27
C VAL A 26 4.17 -1.23 5.89
N LEU A 27 4.78 -0.34 5.09
CA LEU A 27 5.22 -0.68 3.75
C LEU A 27 6.33 -1.74 3.75
N ALA A 28 7.29 -1.64 4.67
CA ALA A 28 8.35 -2.63 4.82
C ALA A 28 7.80 -3.98 5.28
N ALA A 29 6.84 -4.00 6.21
CA ALA A 29 6.20 -5.25 6.65
C ALA A 29 5.49 -5.96 5.49
N ALA A 30 4.74 -5.21 4.67
CA ALA A 30 4.04 -5.76 3.51
C ALA A 30 5.00 -6.23 2.41
N SER A 31 6.05 -5.46 2.12
CA SER A 31 7.09 -5.83 1.15
C SER A 31 7.84 -7.09 1.58
N ASN A 32 8.24 -7.17 2.85
CA ASN A 32 8.94 -8.33 3.41
C ASN A 32 8.07 -9.59 3.46
N SER A 33 6.77 -9.46 3.79
CA SER A 33 5.87 -10.63 3.87
C SER A 33 5.60 -11.25 2.50
N LEU A 34 5.64 -10.45 1.43
CA LEU A 34 5.42 -10.90 0.06
C LEU A 34 6.72 -11.21 -0.69
N GLY A 35 7.88 -10.82 -0.16
CA GLY A 35 9.16 -10.91 -0.87
C GLY A 35 9.22 -10.00 -2.11
N ILE A 36 8.46 -8.91 -2.11
CA ILE A 36 8.32 -8.00 -3.26
C ILE A 36 9.22 -6.78 -3.06
N PRO A 37 10.09 -6.42 -4.01
CA PRO A 37 10.90 -5.21 -3.93
C PRO A 37 10.02 -3.96 -4.05
N THR A 38 10.40 -2.86 -3.40
CA THR A 38 9.69 -1.57 -3.51
C THR A 38 10.21 -0.69 -4.66
N MET A 39 11.08 -1.23 -5.52
CA MET A 39 11.56 -0.62 -6.76
C MET A 39 11.16 -1.49 -7.94
N ASP A 40 10.87 -0.86 -9.08
CA ASP A 40 10.55 -1.52 -10.37
C ASP A 40 9.43 -2.56 -10.28
N LEU A 41 8.40 -2.25 -9.48
CA LEU A 41 7.20 -3.08 -9.34
C LEU A 41 6.51 -3.26 -10.69
N SER A 42 6.20 -4.51 -11.02
CA SER A 42 5.15 -4.83 -11.99
C SER A 42 3.76 -4.45 -11.44
N ALA A 43 2.76 -4.39 -12.31
CA ALA A 43 1.39 -4.09 -11.90
C ALA A 43 0.85 -5.12 -10.90
N ASP A 44 1.12 -6.42 -11.12
CA ASP A 44 0.71 -7.50 -10.20
C ASP A 44 1.38 -7.37 -8.83
N GLU A 45 2.69 -7.10 -8.81
CA GLU A 45 3.43 -6.90 -7.56
C GLU A 45 2.92 -5.68 -6.78
N PHE A 46 2.61 -4.58 -7.47
CA PHE A 46 2.00 -3.42 -6.84
C PHE A 46 0.61 -3.74 -6.27
N HIS A 47 -0.24 -4.47 -6.99
CA HIS A 47 -1.56 -4.88 -6.50
C HIS A 47 -1.46 -5.74 -5.25
N ARG A 48 -0.53 -6.70 -5.24
CA ARG A 48 -0.28 -7.57 -4.08
C ARG A 48 0.23 -6.76 -2.89
N LEU A 49 1.17 -5.84 -3.12
CA LEU A 49 1.70 -4.96 -2.09
C LEU A 49 0.61 -4.05 -1.49
N ALA A 50 -0.20 -3.39 -2.33
CA ALA A 50 -1.28 -2.52 -1.89
C ALA A 50 -2.32 -3.27 -1.05
N LYS A 51 -2.67 -4.50 -1.45
CA LYS A 51 -3.55 -5.37 -0.68
C LYS A 51 -2.95 -5.76 0.66
N ALA A 52 -1.68 -6.17 0.70
CA ALA A 52 -1.02 -6.51 1.96
C ALA A 52 -0.89 -5.33 2.92
N VAL A 53 -0.65 -4.12 2.40
CA VAL A 53 -0.71 -2.90 3.22
C VAL A 53 -2.09 -2.71 3.81
N CYS A 54 -3.15 -2.80 3.00
CA CYS A 54 -4.52 -2.61 3.47
C CYS A 54 -5.01 -3.74 4.38
N ASP A 55 -4.37 -4.91 4.31
CA ASP A 55 -4.66 -6.05 5.19
C ASP A 55 -3.98 -5.92 6.57
N ASP A 56 -2.98 -5.04 6.71
CA ASP A 56 -2.28 -4.76 7.97
C ASP A 56 -3.28 -4.26 9.02
N GLN A 57 -3.21 -4.85 10.22
CA GLN A 57 -4.15 -4.53 11.30
C GLN A 57 -4.12 -3.04 11.67
N ARG A 58 -2.96 -2.39 11.65
CA ARG A 58 -2.83 -0.96 11.97
C ARG A 58 -3.54 -0.10 10.92
N VAL A 59 -3.53 -0.54 9.67
CA VAL A 59 -4.23 0.10 8.56
C VAL A 59 -5.74 -0.06 8.71
N LYS A 60 -6.21 -1.26 9.04
CA LYS A 60 -7.63 -1.51 9.32
C LYS A 60 -8.13 -0.74 10.54
N ASP A 61 -7.32 -0.61 11.59
CA ASP A 61 -7.69 0.12 12.80
C ASP A 61 -7.82 1.63 12.53
N MET A 62 -6.97 2.19 11.66
CA MET A 62 -6.97 3.62 11.33
C MET A 62 -8.00 4.00 10.26
N TRP A 63 -8.09 3.23 9.18
CA TRP A 63 -8.97 3.55 8.03
C TRP A 63 -10.33 2.85 8.10
N GLY A 64 -10.50 1.93 9.04
CA GLY A 64 -11.62 0.99 9.06
C GLY A 64 -11.45 -0.11 8.02
N THR A 65 -11.99 -1.30 8.29
CA THR A 65 -11.92 -2.45 7.37
C THR A 65 -12.50 -2.13 6.00
N ALA A 66 -13.65 -1.43 5.94
CA ALA A 66 -14.27 -1.03 4.68
C ALA A 66 -13.39 -0.03 3.90
N GLY A 67 -12.86 1.00 4.57
CA GLY A 67 -12.00 2.00 3.94
C GLY A 67 -10.68 1.44 3.43
N ALA A 68 -10.11 0.44 4.13
CA ALA A 68 -8.91 -0.26 3.69
C ALA A 68 -9.17 -1.09 2.41
N ILE A 69 -10.30 -1.81 2.34
CA ILE A 69 -10.70 -2.58 1.15
C ILE A 69 -10.95 -1.66 -0.04
N GLU A 70 -11.73 -0.58 0.14
CA GLU A 70 -12.02 0.38 -0.92
C GLU A 70 -10.74 1.04 -1.45
N THR A 71 -9.81 1.39 -0.56
CA THR A 71 -8.52 1.98 -0.93
C THR A 71 -7.69 1.00 -1.76
N ALA A 72 -7.63 -0.28 -1.37
CA ALA A 72 -6.91 -1.31 -2.13
C ALA A 72 -7.51 -1.48 -3.54
N ASP A 73 -8.83 -1.55 -3.66
CA ASP A 73 -9.53 -1.69 -4.93
C ASP A 73 -9.33 -0.47 -5.84
N GLN A 74 -9.36 0.74 -5.26
CA GLN A 74 -9.12 1.98 -6.00
C GLN A 74 -7.73 1.98 -6.63
N TRP A 75 -6.68 1.66 -5.86
CA TRP A 75 -5.32 1.61 -6.38
C TRP A 75 -5.11 0.52 -7.42
N CYS A 76 -5.76 -0.65 -7.25
CA CYS A 76 -5.70 -1.71 -8.26
C CYS A 76 -6.30 -1.26 -9.61
N ARG A 77 -7.30 -0.36 -9.61
CA ARG A 77 -7.89 0.17 -10.84
C ARG A 77 -7.04 1.25 -11.52
N LEU A 78 -6.20 1.96 -10.77
CA LEU A 78 -5.39 3.07 -11.30
C LEU A 78 -4.12 2.59 -12.01
N VAL A 79 -3.64 1.40 -11.63
CA VAL A 79 -2.52 0.70 -12.25
C VAL A 79 -3.08 -0.44 -13.10
N ALA A 80 -3.16 -0.22 -14.41
CA ALA A 80 -3.63 -1.17 -15.42
C ALA A 80 -2.51 -1.47 -16.42
#